data_AF-A0A6N3D3H1-F1
#
_entry.id   AF-A0A6N3D3H1-F1
#
_cell.length_a   1.000
_cell.length_b   1.000
_cell.length_c   1.000
_cell.angle_alpha   90.00
_cell.angle_beta   90.00
_cell.angle_gamma   90.00
#
_symmetry.space_group_name_H-M   'P 1'
#
loop_
_entity.id
_entity.type
_entity.pdbx_description
1 polymer ?
#
loop_
_entity_poly.entity_id
_entity_poly.type
_entity_poly.pdbx_seq_one_letter_code
_entity_poly.pdbx_strand_id
1 'polypeptide(L)'
;MKCKNCGKENADNAVFCMECGHDMREDMDFSKTQKMDRDFYYEDEKKSRKNSYYDDQDEETIVKNNSFKDDSMGTKQKGIIFGVVVIGLIVFSLLFNFGFGKYKMTKLENSAKANLEAKNYKEAREKYSELYEKSDDKKYLEAINKIDKNIEAKETLNKANQKFEGRDYESSLAFLKDMESDDEELKDKKDALLEKNYSAIKSEITQLVGNNNFVGAINRLNSYISVDPENNDFKKLLEDVNAQKTSFEKKAQEESEASKEKARADELEAQIAKLKNAEASNLIGTYQFVTSSRANVRSGPGFSYGVEFSLYKGDPVYVYDTRRADGRTWCNIGNGWISYRTLNGESK
;
A
#
# COMPACT_ATOMS: atom_id res chain seq x y z
N MET A 1 19.44 -20.37 16.89
CA MET A 1 18.91 -19.66 18.09
C MET A 1 17.38 -19.64 18.09
N LYS A 2 16.75 -19.57 19.27
CA LYS A 2 15.28 -19.56 19.42
C LYS A 2 14.76 -18.13 19.63
N CYS A 3 13.79 -17.70 18.82
CA CYS A 3 13.17 -16.38 18.89
C CYS A 3 12.39 -16.21 20.20
N LYS A 4 12.65 -15.14 20.97
CA LYS A 4 11.88 -14.87 22.20
C LYS A 4 10.43 -14.46 21.94
N ASN A 5 10.13 -13.87 20.79
CA ASN A 5 8.77 -13.41 20.44
C ASN A 5 7.80 -14.55 20.07
N CYS A 6 8.18 -15.46 19.16
CA CYS A 6 7.30 -16.54 18.69
C CYS A 6 7.77 -17.96 19.05
N GLY A 7 8.95 -18.12 19.66
CA GLY A 7 9.50 -19.43 20.01
C GLY A 7 10.07 -20.24 18.84
N LYS A 8 10.07 -19.73 17.60
CA LYS A 8 10.64 -20.43 16.44
C LYS A 8 12.16 -20.58 16.55
N GLU A 9 12.65 -21.73 16.13
CA GLU A 9 14.07 -22.02 15.98
C GLU A 9 14.57 -21.53 14.61
N ASN A 10 15.68 -20.79 14.60
CA ASN A 10 16.31 -20.20 13.40
C ASN A 10 17.82 -20.50 13.44
N ALA A 11 18.55 -20.21 12.35
CA ALA A 11 20.01 -20.29 12.33
C ALA A 11 20.67 -19.43 13.42
N ASP A 12 21.87 -19.80 13.88
CA ASP A 12 22.55 -19.13 15.00
C ASP A 12 23.09 -17.73 14.67
N ASN A 13 23.15 -17.37 13.38
CA ASN A 13 23.49 -16.04 12.87
C ASN A 13 22.27 -15.32 12.25
N ALA A 14 21.04 -15.78 12.51
CA ALA A 14 19.84 -15.19 11.94
C ALA A 14 19.56 -13.80 12.54
N VAL A 15 19.64 -12.76 11.71
CA VAL A 15 19.38 -11.36 12.10
C VAL A 15 17.88 -11.11 12.37
N PHE A 16 17.00 -11.86 11.69
CA PHE A 16 15.55 -11.77 11.83
C PHE A 16 14.94 -13.17 11.93
N CYS A 17 13.82 -13.29 12.65
CA CYS A 17 13.07 -14.54 12.72
C CYS A 17 12.33 -14.80 11.41
N MET A 18 12.54 -15.99 10.82
CA MET A 18 11.96 -16.40 9.54
C MET A 18 10.42 -16.58 9.55
N GLU A 19 9.78 -16.57 10.72
CA GLU A 19 8.34 -16.82 10.88
C GLU A 19 7.56 -15.59 11.34
N CYS A 20 8.11 -14.77 12.25
CA CYS A 20 7.42 -13.58 12.76
C CYS A 20 8.11 -12.25 12.42
N GLY A 21 9.24 -12.26 11.70
CA GLY A 21 9.98 -11.06 11.32
C GLY A 21 10.68 -10.33 12.48
N HIS A 22 10.58 -10.81 13.71
CA HIS A 22 11.20 -10.20 14.90
C HIS A 22 12.72 -10.09 14.72
N ASP A 23 13.27 -8.91 15.05
CA ASP A 23 14.71 -8.65 15.06
C ASP A 23 15.37 -9.46 16.18
N MET A 24 16.28 -10.35 15.83
CA MET A 24 16.92 -11.25 16.79
C MET A 24 18.32 -10.78 17.20
N ARG A 25 18.73 -9.57 16.81
CA ARG A 25 20.00 -8.99 17.28
C ARG A 25 20.02 -8.74 18.78
N GLU A 26 18.86 -8.44 19.37
CA GLU A 26 18.65 -8.31 20.83
C GLU A 26 18.52 -9.67 21.54
N ASP A 27 18.32 -10.74 20.78
CA ASP A 27 18.27 -12.13 21.25
C ASP A 27 19.63 -12.83 21.22
N MET A 28 20.67 -12.22 20.67
CA MET A 28 22.01 -12.80 20.59
C MET A 28 22.71 -12.85 21.96
N ASP A 29 23.03 -14.07 22.40
CA ASP A 29 23.78 -14.34 23.62
C ASP A 29 25.29 -14.16 23.40
N PHE A 30 25.78 -12.94 23.63
CA PHE A 30 27.20 -12.58 23.54
C PHE A 30 28.10 -13.27 24.59
N SER A 31 27.57 -14.07 25.52
CA SER A 31 28.41 -14.83 26.47
C SER A 31 29.23 -15.94 25.80
N LYS A 32 28.89 -16.31 24.55
CA LYS A 32 29.55 -17.38 23.78
C LYS A 32 30.46 -16.88 22.65
N THR A 33 30.47 -15.58 22.35
CA THR A 33 31.43 -15.01 21.41
C THR A 33 32.80 -14.91 22.07
N GLN A 34 33.78 -15.64 21.54
CA GLN A 34 35.17 -15.59 21.99
C GLN A 34 35.70 -14.16 21.85
N LYS A 35 36.05 -13.52 22.96
CA LYS A 35 36.73 -12.22 22.93
C LYS A 35 38.04 -12.36 22.17
N MET A 36 38.18 -11.63 21.06
CA MET A 36 39.49 -11.16 20.65
C MET A 36 39.77 -9.90 21.44
N ASP A 37 40.48 -10.02 22.56
CA ASP A 37 40.97 -8.86 23.29
C ASP A 37 41.92 -8.09 22.36
N ARG A 38 41.49 -6.87 22.00
CA ARG A 38 42.29 -5.93 21.22
C ARG A 38 42.39 -4.63 21.99
N ASP A 39 43.00 -4.73 23.17
CA ASP A 39 43.38 -3.59 23.98
C ASP A 39 44.35 -2.71 23.17
N PHE A 40 43.92 -1.48 22.88
CA PHE A 40 44.78 -0.41 22.38
C PHE A 40 44.82 0.71 23.42
N TYR A 41 45.59 0.47 24.48
CA TYR A 41 46.09 1.55 25.32
C TYR A 41 47.16 2.34 24.57
N TYR A 42 47.07 3.67 24.64
CA TYR A 42 48.19 4.55 24.32
C TYR A 42 49.13 4.58 25.52
N GLU A 43 50.34 4.00 25.40
CA GLU A 43 51.44 4.29 26.32
C GLU A 43 52.76 4.61 25.60
N ASP A 44 53.56 5.43 26.27
CA ASP A 44 54.76 6.11 25.79
C ASP A 44 56.01 5.26 26.08
N GLU A 45 56.56 4.55 25.08
CA GLU A 45 57.79 3.76 25.24
C GLU A 45 59.07 4.56 24.95
N LYS A 46 59.53 5.29 25.97
CA LYS A 46 60.97 5.44 26.23
C LYS A 46 61.45 4.43 27.26
N LYS A 47 62.20 3.40 26.84
CA LYS A 47 63.51 3.08 27.49
C LYS A 47 64.36 1.97 26.83
N SER A 48 65.62 2.35 26.59
CA SER A 48 66.84 1.54 26.78
C SER A 48 66.83 0.03 26.50
N ARG A 49 67.50 -0.38 25.42
CA ARG A 49 68.34 -1.59 25.44
C ARG A 49 69.71 -1.24 26.07
N LYS A 50 70.38 -2.21 26.69
CA LYS A 50 71.59 -2.00 27.50
C LYS A 50 72.75 -2.90 27.03
N ASN A 51 73.95 -2.31 26.96
CA ASN A 51 75.31 -2.88 26.97
C ASN A 51 75.88 -3.77 25.83
N SER A 52 76.98 -3.25 25.23
CA SER A 52 78.29 -3.87 24.92
C SER A 52 79.25 -2.69 24.57
N TYR A 53 80.38 -2.35 25.22
CA TYR A 53 81.62 -3.10 25.55
C TYR A 53 82.42 -3.38 24.25
N TYR A 54 83.62 -2.82 23.96
CA TYR A 54 84.66 -2.00 24.67
C TYR A 54 84.99 -0.69 23.87
N ASP A 55 85.53 0.44 24.41
CA ASP A 55 86.88 0.91 24.89
C ASP A 55 87.78 1.61 23.83
N ASP A 56 88.64 2.53 24.32
CA ASP A 56 89.80 3.25 23.72
C ASP A 56 89.67 4.45 22.72
N GLN A 57 90.25 5.56 23.19
CA GLN A 57 91.22 6.50 22.56
C GLN A 57 90.92 7.30 21.27
N ASP A 58 90.85 8.63 21.47
CA ASP A 58 91.73 9.67 20.91
C ASP A 58 91.76 10.07 19.41
N GLU A 59 92.24 11.31 19.25
CA GLU A 59 92.75 12.03 18.08
C GLU A 59 91.81 12.62 16.99
N GLU A 60 91.89 13.95 16.96
CA GLU A 60 91.83 14.91 15.85
C GLU A 60 91.46 14.43 14.43
N THR A 61 90.57 15.20 13.77
CA THR A 61 91.02 15.99 12.60
C THR A 61 90.09 17.16 12.31
N ILE A 62 90.64 18.38 12.34
CA ILE A 62 89.94 19.62 11.97
C ILE A 62 90.15 19.88 10.48
N VAL A 63 89.08 19.90 9.68
CA VAL A 63 89.13 20.48 8.32
C VAL A 63 88.83 21.98 8.41
N LYS A 64 89.76 22.81 7.91
CA LYS A 64 89.68 24.28 7.97
C LYS A 64 89.23 24.92 6.65
N ASN A 65 88.42 25.99 6.80
CA ASN A 65 88.23 27.15 5.92
C ASN A 65 87.43 26.90 4.61
N ASN A 66 86.46 27.75 4.24
CA ASN A 66 86.60 29.20 4.02
C ASN A 66 85.50 30.02 4.73
N SER A 67 85.85 31.02 5.56
CA SER A 67 86.27 32.38 5.17
C SER A 67 85.14 33.24 4.59
N PHE A 68 84.38 33.88 5.48
CA PHE A 68 83.73 35.17 5.23
C PHE A 68 84.29 36.20 6.22
N LYS A 69 84.70 37.37 5.74
CA LYS A 69 85.23 38.45 6.59
C LYS A 69 84.08 39.28 7.17
N ASP A 70 84.19 39.66 8.44
CA ASP A 70 83.28 40.59 9.12
C ASP A 70 83.71 42.02 8.77
N ASP A 71 82.99 42.67 7.85
CA ASP A 71 83.09 44.11 7.65
C ASP A 71 82.14 44.82 8.62
N SER A 72 82.77 45.37 9.67
CA SER A 72 82.24 46.15 10.78
C SER A 72 80.80 46.68 10.69
N MET A 73 79.97 46.28 11.68
CA MET A 73 78.83 47.09 12.13
C MET A 73 78.81 47.20 13.66
N GLY A 74 78.58 48.41 14.16
CA GLY A 74 78.77 48.77 15.56
C GLY A 74 77.84 48.05 16.54
N THR A 75 78.28 47.91 17.79
CA THR A 75 77.60 47.18 18.87
C THR A 75 76.17 47.66 19.18
N LYS A 76 75.78 48.87 18.75
CA LYS A 76 74.40 49.37 18.88
C LYS A 76 73.41 48.87 17.81
N GLN A 77 73.88 48.34 16.67
CA GLN A 77 73.00 47.77 15.63
C GLN A 77 72.79 46.26 15.80
N LYS A 78 73.80 45.51 16.28
CA LYS A 78 73.71 44.05 16.45
C LYS A 78 72.57 43.61 17.40
N GLY A 79 72.27 44.40 18.44
CA GLY A 79 71.13 44.15 19.35
C GLY A 79 69.75 44.39 18.73
N ILE A 80 69.60 45.38 17.84
CA ILE A 80 68.32 45.69 17.18
C ILE A 80 67.99 44.62 16.13
N ILE A 81 68.99 44.17 15.36
CA ILE A 81 68.80 43.13 14.34
C ILE A 81 68.44 41.78 14.98
N PHE A 82 69.12 41.37 16.05
CA PHE A 82 68.73 40.16 16.80
C PHE A 82 67.34 40.28 17.42
N GLY A 83 66.98 41.44 17.99
CA GLY A 83 65.65 41.69 18.52
C GLY A 83 64.55 41.58 17.45
N VAL A 84 64.73 42.20 16.29
CA VAL A 84 63.77 42.15 15.17
C VAL A 84 63.69 40.77 14.53
N VAL A 85 64.78 40.01 14.45
CA VAL A 85 64.75 38.63 13.93
C VAL A 85 64.10 37.66 14.92
N VAL A 86 64.36 37.78 16.23
CA VAL A 86 63.73 36.92 17.24
C VAL A 86 62.24 37.26 17.41
N ILE A 87 61.88 38.54 17.50
CA ILE A 87 60.47 38.98 17.50
C ILE A 87 59.81 38.60 16.18
N GLY A 88 60.51 38.77 15.05
CA GLY A 88 60.06 38.35 13.72
C GLY A 88 59.80 36.85 13.62
N LEU A 89 60.64 36.00 14.23
CA LEU A 89 60.44 34.55 14.28
C LEU A 89 59.36 34.13 15.28
N ILE A 90 59.19 34.84 16.40
CA ILE A 90 58.09 34.59 17.35
C ILE A 90 56.75 35.00 16.71
N VAL A 91 56.68 36.19 16.11
CA VAL A 91 55.52 36.67 15.35
C VAL A 91 55.27 35.75 14.15
N PHE A 92 56.30 35.34 13.41
CA PHE A 92 56.16 34.38 12.32
C PHE A 92 55.67 33.03 12.84
N SER A 93 56.18 32.51 13.97
CA SER A 93 55.72 31.23 14.55
C SER A 93 54.29 31.29 15.09
N LEU A 94 53.89 32.41 15.70
CA LEU A 94 52.51 32.68 16.12
C LEU A 94 51.59 32.81 14.89
N LEU A 95 52.01 33.55 13.86
CA LEU A 95 51.28 33.66 12.57
C LEU A 95 51.29 32.34 11.78
N PHE A 96 52.31 31.50 11.92
CA PHE A 96 52.39 30.19 11.28
C PHE A 96 51.38 29.25 11.93
N ASN A 97 51.36 29.16 13.26
CA ASN A 97 50.35 28.38 13.98
C ASN A 97 48.92 28.90 13.73
N PHE A 98 48.71 30.23 13.75
CA PHE A 98 47.41 30.85 13.48
C PHE A 98 46.96 30.67 12.01
N GLY A 99 47.89 30.73 11.05
CA GLY A 99 47.65 30.56 9.63
C GLY A 99 47.44 29.10 9.21
N PHE A 100 48.26 28.16 9.70
CA PHE A 100 48.10 26.73 9.43
C PHE A 100 46.82 26.17 10.06
N GLY A 101 46.43 26.66 11.25
CA GLY A 101 45.15 26.33 11.87
C GLY A 101 43.97 26.71 10.97
N LYS A 102 43.95 27.97 10.50
CA LYS A 102 42.90 28.45 9.57
C LYS A 102 42.90 27.68 8.24
N TYR A 103 44.05 27.41 7.63
CA TYR A 103 44.14 26.65 6.39
C TYR A 103 43.56 25.22 6.53
N LYS A 104 43.87 24.51 7.64
CA LYS A 104 43.29 23.20 7.91
C LYS A 104 41.77 23.26 8.12
N MET A 105 41.26 24.28 8.82
CA MET A 105 39.82 24.48 9.02
C MET A 105 39.10 24.74 7.69
N THR A 106 39.63 25.61 6.82
CA THR A 106 39.03 25.86 5.49
C THR A 106 39.04 24.61 4.61
N LYS A 107 40.11 23.79 4.65
CA LYS A 107 40.14 22.51 3.92
C LYS A 107 39.08 21.54 4.42
N LEU A 108 38.88 21.47 5.74
CA LEU A 108 37.87 20.62 6.36
C LEU A 108 36.45 21.11 6.03
N GLU A 109 36.18 22.42 6.09
CA GLU A 109 34.90 23.02 5.70
C GLU A 109 34.56 22.79 4.22
N ASN A 110 35.52 22.95 3.32
CA ASN A 110 35.32 22.64 1.90
C ASN A 110 35.06 21.14 1.69
N SER A 111 35.70 20.25 2.46
CA SER A 111 35.43 18.81 2.40
C SER A 111 34.05 18.46 2.96
N ALA A 112 33.60 19.12 4.02
CA ALA A 112 32.25 18.96 4.58
C ALA A 112 31.18 19.37 3.56
N LYS A 113 31.35 20.55 2.92
CA LYS A 113 30.48 21.05 1.83
C LYS A 113 30.45 20.08 0.65
N ALA A 114 31.61 19.62 0.17
CA ALA A 114 31.67 18.67 -0.95
C ALA A 114 30.97 17.33 -0.64
N ASN A 115 31.02 16.84 0.61
CA ASN A 115 30.25 15.66 1.01
C ASN A 115 28.74 15.95 1.08
N LEU A 116 28.35 17.15 1.53
CA LEU A 116 26.95 17.56 1.57
C LEU A 116 26.35 17.73 0.16
N GLU A 117 27.09 18.35 -0.75
CA GLU A 117 26.77 18.46 -2.18
C GLU A 117 26.63 17.06 -2.83
N ALA A 118 27.52 16.13 -2.49
CA ALA A 118 27.46 14.74 -2.92
C ALA A 118 26.41 13.88 -2.18
N LYS A 119 25.58 14.45 -1.30
CA LYS A 119 24.56 13.76 -0.48
C LYS A 119 25.11 12.67 0.45
N ASN A 120 26.42 12.71 0.72
CA ASN A 120 27.12 11.86 1.69
C ASN A 120 26.92 12.43 3.09
N TYR A 121 25.67 12.37 3.56
CA TYR A 121 25.23 13.05 4.78
C TYR A 121 26.02 12.61 6.03
N LYS A 122 26.39 11.33 6.17
CA LYS A 122 27.14 10.84 7.33
C LYS A 122 28.55 11.45 7.36
N GLU A 123 29.23 11.41 6.23
CA GLU A 123 30.57 11.93 6.02
C GLU A 123 30.62 13.47 6.06
N ALA A 124 29.51 14.14 5.73
CA ALA A 124 29.34 15.58 5.92
C ALA A 124 29.14 15.92 7.41
N ARG A 125 28.22 15.22 8.10
CA ARG A 125 27.91 15.37 9.52
C ARG A 125 29.16 15.22 10.39
N GLU A 126 29.96 14.19 10.13
CA GLU A 126 31.22 13.93 10.84
C GLU A 126 32.18 15.12 10.74
N LYS A 127 32.40 15.63 9.52
CA LYS A 127 33.30 16.79 9.29
C LYS A 127 32.74 18.09 9.87
N TYR A 128 31.42 18.29 9.84
CA TYR A 128 30.81 19.43 10.53
C TYR A 128 30.88 19.32 12.06
N SER A 129 30.84 18.11 12.60
CA SER A 129 31.06 17.84 14.04
C SER A 129 32.51 18.18 14.42
N GLU A 130 33.50 17.72 13.64
CA GLU A 130 34.92 18.05 13.84
C GLU A 130 35.19 19.57 13.69
N LEU A 131 34.46 20.28 12.82
CA LEU A 131 34.50 21.75 12.72
C LEU A 131 33.90 22.44 13.95
N TYR A 132 32.77 21.94 14.45
CA TYR A 132 32.12 22.47 15.64
C TYR A 132 32.99 22.29 16.89
N GLU A 133 33.50 21.08 17.14
CA GLU A 133 34.42 20.78 18.26
C GLU A 133 35.67 21.67 18.29
N LYS A 134 36.18 22.06 17.12
CA LYS A 134 37.39 22.90 17.00
C LYS A 134 37.15 24.40 17.09
N SER A 135 35.90 24.87 17.02
CA SER A 135 35.60 26.30 16.91
C SER A 135 34.47 26.82 17.80
N ASP A 136 33.61 25.94 18.33
CA ASP A 136 32.34 26.27 19.00
C ASP A 136 31.45 27.24 18.20
N ASP A 137 31.59 27.25 16.87
CA ASP A 137 30.85 28.13 15.98
C ASP A 137 29.47 27.55 15.67
N LYS A 138 28.42 28.24 16.14
CA LYS A 138 27.01 27.84 16.00
C LYS A 138 26.58 27.52 14.58
N LYS A 139 27.20 28.13 13.56
CA LYS A 139 26.85 27.83 12.15
C LYS A 139 27.10 26.36 11.78
N TYR A 140 28.07 25.71 12.43
CA TYR A 140 28.35 24.29 12.20
C TYR A 140 27.35 23.40 12.94
N LEU A 141 26.92 23.79 14.14
CA LEU A 141 25.83 23.12 14.84
C LEU A 141 24.51 23.21 14.05
N GLU A 142 24.20 24.37 13.47
CA GLU A 142 23.05 24.55 12.56
C GLU A 142 23.17 23.66 11.31
N ALA A 143 24.37 23.51 10.75
CA ALA A 143 24.62 22.60 9.64
C ALA A 143 24.42 21.12 10.03
N ILE A 144 24.91 20.69 11.19
CA ILE A 144 24.69 19.33 11.73
C ILE A 144 23.18 19.07 11.87
N ASN A 145 22.43 19.97 12.50
CA ASN A 145 20.99 19.81 12.70
C ASN A 145 20.21 19.66 11.37
N LYS A 146 20.61 20.39 10.31
CA LYS A 146 20.02 20.23 8.97
C LYS A 146 20.39 18.90 8.32
N ILE A 147 21.63 18.44 8.51
CA ILE A 147 22.09 17.16 7.99
C ILE A 147 21.38 16.00 8.69
N ASP A 148 21.19 16.08 10.01
CA ASP A 148 20.50 15.05 10.80
C ASP A 148 19.03 14.94 10.37
N LYS A 149 18.32 16.06 10.18
CA LYS A 149 16.98 16.05 9.54
C LYS A 149 16.97 15.35 8.18
N ASN A 150 17.96 15.59 7.33
CA ASN A 150 18.03 14.96 6.01
C ASN A 150 18.40 13.46 6.07
N ILE A 151 19.11 13.02 7.12
CA ILE A 151 19.33 11.59 7.41
C ILE A 151 18.01 10.94 7.84
N GLU A 152 17.29 11.54 8.79
CA GLU A 152 15.98 11.07 9.27
C GLU A 152 14.94 11.01 8.14
N ALA A 153 14.90 12.03 7.29
CA ALA A 153 14.04 12.05 6.10
C ALA A 153 14.39 10.92 5.12
N LYS A 154 15.68 10.70 4.84
CA LYS A 154 16.15 9.60 3.97
C LYS A 154 15.77 8.22 4.53
N GLU A 155 15.87 8.02 5.85
CA GLU A 155 15.42 6.79 6.50
C GLU A 155 13.89 6.62 6.48
N THR A 156 13.14 7.71 6.65
CA THR A 156 11.68 7.73 6.57
C THR A 156 11.19 7.41 5.16
N LEU A 157 11.81 7.99 4.13
CA LEU A 157 11.55 7.68 2.72
C LEU A 157 11.81 6.20 2.40
N ASN A 158 12.89 5.61 2.94
CA ASN A 158 13.17 4.19 2.77
C ASN A 158 12.09 3.30 3.42
N LYS A 159 11.64 3.64 4.64
CA LYS A 159 10.53 2.95 5.32
C LYS A 159 9.23 3.08 4.52
N ALA A 160 8.91 4.27 4.01
CA ALA A 160 7.76 4.50 3.15
C ALA A 160 7.80 3.63 1.87
N ASN A 161 8.97 3.52 1.23
CA ASN A 161 9.14 2.68 0.04
C ASN A 161 8.99 1.19 0.35
N GLN A 162 9.56 0.70 1.46
CA GLN A 162 9.36 -0.69 1.92
C GLN A 162 7.88 -1.00 2.19
N LYS A 163 7.14 -0.05 2.80
CA LYS A 163 5.69 -0.17 2.99
C LYS A 163 4.93 -0.20 1.66
N PHE A 164 5.28 0.66 0.72
CA PHE A 164 4.70 0.67 -0.64
C PHE A 164 4.92 -0.66 -1.38
N GLU A 165 6.15 -1.19 -1.36
CA GLU A 165 6.51 -2.48 -1.96
C GLU A 165 5.75 -3.64 -1.31
N GLY A 166 5.55 -3.58 0.02
CA GLY A 166 4.70 -4.49 0.80
C GLY A 166 3.19 -4.31 0.58
N ARG A 167 2.76 -3.38 -0.28
CA ARG A 167 1.35 -2.98 -0.52
C ARG A 167 0.63 -2.37 0.70
N ASP A 168 1.38 -1.98 1.72
CA ASP A 168 0.91 -1.24 2.88
C ASP A 168 0.91 0.27 2.56
N TYR A 169 0.05 0.65 1.61
CA TYR A 169 -0.03 2.02 1.10
C TYR A 169 -0.46 3.03 2.17
N GLU A 170 -1.15 2.56 3.22
CA GLU A 170 -1.64 3.38 4.33
C GLU A 170 -0.47 3.82 5.23
N SER A 171 0.38 2.87 5.65
CA SER A 171 1.62 3.21 6.37
C SER A 171 2.62 3.96 5.49
N SER A 172 2.67 3.65 4.18
CA SER A 172 3.53 4.36 3.23
C SER A 172 3.15 5.84 3.11
N LEU A 173 1.85 6.14 2.94
CA LEU A 173 1.36 7.52 2.95
C LEU A 173 1.65 8.22 4.28
N ALA A 174 1.42 7.57 5.43
CA ALA A 174 1.68 8.19 6.73
C ALA A 174 3.14 8.64 6.87
N PHE A 175 4.10 7.75 6.57
CA PHE A 175 5.53 8.10 6.57
C PHE A 175 5.84 9.25 5.59
N LEU A 176 5.20 9.32 4.42
CA LEU A 176 5.42 10.42 3.48
C LEU A 176 4.86 11.74 3.97
N LYS A 177 3.66 11.76 4.58
CA LYS A 177 3.03 12.99 5.07
C LYS A 177 3.85 13.61 6.21
N ASP A 178 4.35 12.78 7.13
CA ASP A 178 5.19 13.20 8.27
C ASP A 178 6.64 13.60 7.88
N MET A 179 7.09 13.27 6.66
CA MET A 179 8.48 13.52 6.24
C MET A 179 8.75 14.99 5.87
N GLU A 180 9.56 15.67 6.68
CA GLU A 180 10.15 17.00 6.38
C GLU A 180 11.60 16.87 5.89
N SER A 181 12.00 17.67 4.89
CA SER A 181 13.40 17.80 4.48
C SER A 181 13.64 19.14 3.77
N ASP A 182 14.82 19.73 3.96
CA ASP A 182 15.27 20.88 3.19
C ASP A 182 15.83 20.46 1.81
N ASP A 183 16.16 19.17 1.62
CA ASP A 183 16.83 18.65 0.44
C ASP A 183 15.87 18.38 -0.73
N GLU A 184 16.08 19.08 -1.85
CA GLU A 184 15.18 19.02 -3.01
C GLU A 184 15.10 17.61 -3.62
N GLU A 185 16.21 16.86 -3.66
CA GLU A 185 16.22 15.50 -4.21
C GLU A 185 15.43 14.51 -3.33
N LEU A 186 15.38 14.73 -2.01
CA LEU A 186 14.51 13.98 -1.11
C LEU A 186 13.03 14.37 -1.26
N LYS A 187 12.72 15.65 -1.53
CA LYS A 187 11.35 16.11 -1.85
C LYS A 187 10.85 15.53 -3.16
N ASP A 188 11.63 15.61 -4.24
CA ASP A 188 11.29 15.03 -5.54
C ASP A 188 10.97 13.53 -5.43
N LYS A 189 11.73 12.80 -4.60
CA LYS A 189 11.50 11.37 -4.34
C LYS A 189 10.29 11.12 -3.45
N LYS A 190 10.01 11.99 -2.46
CA LYS A 190 8.78 11.95 -1.65
C LYS A 190 7.57 12.07 -2.57
N ASP A 191 7.55 13.10 -3.41
CA ASP A 191 6.41 13.41 -4.28
C ASP A 191 6.21 12.33 -5.34
N ALA A 192 7.29 11.85 -5.97
CA ALA A 192 7.22 10.72 -6.91
C ALA A 192 6.76 9.39 -6.25
N LEU A 193 7.01 9.18 -4.95
CA LEU A 193 6.48 8.01 -4.23
C LEU A 193 5.03 8.24 -3.74
N LEU A 194 4.65 9.49 -3.48
CA LEU A 194 3.29 9.90 -3.14
C LEU A 194 2.34 9.67 -4.34
N GLU A 195 2.73 10.09 -5.53
CA GLU A 195 1.99 9.82 -6.78
C GLU A 195 1.81 8.33 -7.06
N LYS A 196 2.85 7.52 -6.81
CA LYS A 196 2.79 6.05 -6.91
C LYS A 196 1.80 5.45 -5.92
N ASN A 197 1.79 5.93 -4.67
CA ASN A 197 0.81 5.51 -3.66
C ASN A 197 -0.62 5.83 -4.12
N TYR A 198 -0.90 7.07 -4.54
CA TYR A 198 -2.24 7.47 -5.01
C TYR A 198 -2.70 6.62 -6.21
N SER A 199 -1.80 6.34 -7.15
CA SER A 199 -2.07 5.50 -8.32
C SER A 199 -2.38 4.05 -7.93
N ALA A 200 -1.60 3.48 -7.00
CA ALA A 200 -1.80 2.11 -6.51
C ALA A 200 -3.10 1.97 -5.71
N ILE A 201 -3.39 2.93 -4.83
CA ILE A 201 -4.65 3.01 -4.06
C ILE A 201 -5.85 3.06 -5.01
N LYS A 202 -5.82 3.94 -6.02
CA LYS A 202 -6.90 4.02 -7.02
C LYS A 202 -7.12 2.68 -7.74
N SER A 203 -6.04 1.93 -8.00
CA SER A 203 -6.12 0.58 -8.58
C SER A 203 -6.74 -0.45 -7.62
N GLU A 204 -6.36 -0.46 -6.34
CA GLU A 204 -6.97 -1.30 -5.29
C GLU A 204 -8.47 -1.05 -5.18
N ILE A 205 -8.88 0.22 -5.08
CA ILE A 205 -10.28 0.62 -5.01
C ILE A 205 -11.05 0.20 -6.26
N THR A 206 -10.46 0.39 -7.46
CA THR A 206 -11.08 -0.05 -8.73
C THR A 206 -11.28 -1.57 -8.75
N GLN A 207 -10.32 -2.34 -8.26
CA GLN A 207 -10.43 -3.80 -8.16
C GLN A 207 -11.51 -4.24 -7.16
N LEU A 208 -11.63 -3.57 -6.01
CA LEU A 208 -12.68 -3.84 -5.02
C LEU A 208 -14.07 -3.54 -5.59
N VAL A 209 -14.24 -2.41 -6.29
CA VAL A 209 -15.48 -2.04 -6.98
C VAL A 209 -15.83 -3.04 -8.09
N GLY A 210 -14.86 -3.42 -8.93
CA GLY A 210 -15.08 -4.41 -10.00
C GLY A 210 -15.49 -5.80 -9.49
N ASN A 211 -15.12 -6.14 -8.25
CA ASN A 211 -15.55 -7.35 -7.55
C ASN A 211 -16.87 -7.17 -6.77
N ASN A 212 -17.61 -6.07 -6.97
CA ASN A 212 -18.79 -5.64 -6.21
C ASN A 212 -18.56 -5.49 -4.69
N ASN A 213 -17.31 -5.42 -4.23
CA ASN A 213 -16.95 -5.23 -2.82
C ASN A 213 -16.93 -3.73 -2.46
N PHE A 214 -18.08 -3.08 -2.61
CA PHE A 214 -18.25 -1.65 -2.34
C PHE A 214 -17.94 -1.29 -0.88
N VAL A 215 -18.30 -2.15 0.08
CA VAL A 215 -18.03 -1.93 1.51
C VAL A 215 -16.53 -1.98 1.79
N GLY A 216 -15.80 -2.94 1.20
CA GLY A 216 -14.34 -2.97 1.27
C GLY A 216 -13.70 -1.72 0.67
N ALA A 217 -14.15 -1.30 -0.51
CA ALA A 217 -13.67 -0.09 -1.17
C ALA A 217 -13.87 1.18 -0.30
N ILE A 218 -15.08 1.36 0.26
CA ILE A 218 -15.42 2.47 1.15
C ILE A 218 -14.53 2.47 2.41
N ASN A 219 -14.35 1.30 3.04
CA ASN A 219 -13.53 1.19 4.25
C ASN A 219 -12.05 1.52 3.98
N ARG A 220 -11.48 1.01 2.88
CA ARG A 220 -10.10 1.35 2.49
C ARG A 220 -9.95 2.83 2.16
N LEU A 221 -10.89 3.43 1.42
CA LEU A 221 -10.90 4.88 1.16
C LEU A 221 -10.94 5.71 2.44
N ASN A 222 -11.79 5.35 3.41
CA ASN A 222 -11.86 6.06 4.69
C ASN A 222 -10.54 5.98 5.48
N SER A 223 -9.86 4.82 5.47
CA SER A 223 -8.50 4.68 5.98
C SER A 223 -7.54 5.68 5.32
N TYR A 224 -7.50 5.73 3.98
CA TYR A 224 -6.61 6.63 3.25
C TYR A 224 -6.94 8.12 3.45
N ILE A 225 -8.22 8.49 3.54
CA ILE A 225 -8.69 9.85 3.84
C ILE A 225 -8.32 10.25 5.28
N SER A 226 -8.23 9.30 6.22
CA SER A 226 -7.76 9.61 7.59
C SER A 226 -6.28 9.98 7.64
N VAL A 227 -5.46 9.41 6.73
CA VAL A 227 -4.03 9.70 6.58
C VAL A 227 -3.78 10.96 5.74
N ASP A 228 -4.60 11.20 4.71
CA ASP A 228 -4.59 12.45 3.95
C ASP A 228 -5.98 13.10 3.83
N PRO A 229 -6.41 13.87 4.84
CA PRO A 229 -7.71 14.56 4.84
C PRO A 229 -7.82 15.68 3.81
N GLU A 230 -6.73 16.11 3.18
CA GLU A 230 -6.71 17.18 2.18
C GLU A 230 -6.87 16.63 0.75
N ASN A 231 -6.71 15.32 0.57
CA ASN A 231 -6.83 14.65 -0.73
C ASN A 231 -8.29 14.64 -1.24
N ASN A 232 -8.61 15.62 -2.10
CA ASN A 232 -9.96 15.76 -2.66
C ASN A 232 -10.30 14.69 -3.69
N ASP A 233 -9.30 14.06 -4.34
CA ASP A 233 -9.54 12.94 -5.26
C ASP A 233 -10.04 11.70 -4.51
N PHE A 234 -9.53 11.42 -3.31
CA PHE A 234 -10.03 10.34 -2.47
C PHE A 234 -11.46 10.60 -1.97
N LYS A 235 -11.79 11.84 -1.59
CA LYS A 235 -13.17 12.21 -1.21
C LYS A 235 -14.14 12.03 -2.36
N LYS A 236 -13.78 12.50 -3.55
CA LYS A 236 -14.58 12.31 -4.77
C LYS A 236 -14.74 10.84 -5.12
N LEU A 237 -13.66 10.06 -5.04
CA LEU A 237 -13.71 8.61 -5.28
C LEU A 237 -14.61 7.89 -4.26
N LEU A 238 -14.66 8.36 -3.00
CA LEU A 238 -15.60 7.86 -1.99
C LEU A 238 -17.06 8.17 -2.35
N GLU A 239 -17.36 9.38 -2.84
CA GLU A 239 -18.69 9.75 -3.35
C GLU A 239 -19.09 8.86 -4.55
N ASP A 240 -18.20 8.72 -5.54
CA ASP A 240 -18.40 7.90 -6.73
C ASP A 240 -18.66 6.41 -6.38
N VAL A 241 -17.95 5.86 -5.39
CA VAL A 241 -18.15 4.47 -4.93
C VAL A 241 -19.48 4.30 -4.19
N ASN A 242 -19.90 5.27 -3.36
CA ASN A 242 -21.20 5.24 -2.69
C ASN A 242 -22.37 5.34 -3.68
N ALA A 243 -22.24 6.16 -4.73
CA ALA A 243 -23.23 6.25 -5.80
C ALA A 243 -23.35 4.93 -6.58
N GLN A 244 -22.21 4.28 -6.90
CA GLN A 244 -22.20 2.96 -7.56
C GLN A 244 -22.79 1.85 -6.67
N LYS A 245 -22.48 1.84 -5.37
CA LYS A 245 -23.09 0.91 -4.41
C LYS A 245 -24.62 1.04 -4.42
N THR A 246 -25.12 2.26 -4.35
CA THR A 246 -26.56 2.55 -4.30
C THR A 246 -27.28 2.11 -5.59
N SER A 247 -26.67 2.35 -6.76
CA SER A 247 -27.26 1.94 -8.04
C SER A 247 -27.22 0.42 -8.23
N PHE A 248 -26.16 -0.25 -7.78
CA PHE A 248 -26.04 -1.71 -7.77
C PHE A 248 -27.10 -2.36 -6.86
N GLU A 249 -27.25 -1.88 -5.62
CA GLU A 249 -28.26 -2.39 -4.67
C GLU A 249 -29.68 -2.20 -5.19
N LYS A 250 -29.98 -1.02 -5.76
CA LYS A 250 -31.29 -0.75 -6.38
C LYS A 250 -31.58 -1.72 -7.53
N LYS A 251 -30.62 -1.92 -8.45
CA LYS A 251 -30.78 -2.83 -9.58
C LYS A 251 -31.00 -4.28 -9.12
N ALA A 252 -30.23 -4.74 -8.11
CA ALA A 252 -30.40 -6.07 -7.54
C ALA A 252 -31.78 -6.26 -6.88
N GLN A 253 -32.34 -5.21 -6.26
CA GLN A 253 -33.71 -5.23 -5.74
C GLN A 253 -34.74 -5.32 -6.86
N GLU A 254 -34.64 -4.48 -7.90
CA GLU A 254 -35.55 -4.48 -9.06
C GLU A 254 -35.56 -5.86 -9.77
N GLU A 255 -34.39 -6.48 -9.97
CA GLU A 255 -34.28 -7.83 -10.53
C GLU A 255 -34.92 -8.91 -9.63
N SER A 256 -34.78 -8.77 -8.29
CA SER A 256 -35.41 -9.67 -7.32
C SER A 256 -36.94 -9.54 -7.32
N GLU A 257 -37.46 -8.33 -7.43
CA GLU A 257 -38.90 -8.04 -7.44
C GLU A 257 -39.54 -8.53 -8.74
N ALA A 258 -38.93 -8.27 -9.90
CA ALA A 258 -39.39 -8.80 -11.19
C ALA A 258 -39.41 -10.34 -11.23
N SER A 259 -38.40 -11.00 -10.63
CA SER A 259 -38.37 -12.46 -10.49
C SER A 259 -39.52 -13.00 -9.64
N LYS A 260 -39.82 -12.34 -8.50
CA LYS A 260 -40.96 -12.68 -7.63
C LYS A 260 -42.32 -12.44 -8.30
N GLU A 261 -42.46 -11.36 -9.07
CA GLU A 261 -43.69 -11.07 -9.80
C GLU A 261 -43.95 -12.13 -10.88
N LYS A 262 -42.93 -12.50 -11.66
CA LYS A 262 -43.02 -13.60 -12.62
C LYS A 262 -43.43 -14.92 -11.95
N ALA A 263 -42.78 -15.28 -10.84
CA ALA A 263 -43.12 -16.52 -10.12
C ALA A 263 -44.58 -16.54 -9.62
N ARG A 264 -45.12 -15.40 -9.18
CA ARG A 264 -46.54 -15.26 -8.80
C ARG A 264 -47.48 -15.36 -10.00
N ALA A 265 -47.09 -14.83 -11.16
CA ALA A 265 -47.87 -14.96 -12.39
C ALA A 265 -47.93 -16.42 -12.86
N ASP A 266 -46.78 -17.11 -12.90
CA ASP A 266 -46.67 -18.54 -13.24
C ASP A 266 -47.52 -19.41 -12.28
N GLU A 267 -47.51 -19.09 -10.96
CA GLU A 267 -48.35 -19.77 -9.97
C GLU A 267 -49.85 -19.50 -10.19
N LEU A 268 -50.23 -18.25 -10.43
CA LEU A 268 -51.63 -17.86 -10.69
C LEU A 268 -52.18 -18.55 -11.95
N GLU A 269 -51.39 -18.64 -13.02
CA GLU A 269 -51.77 -19.38 -14.23
C GLU A 269 -52.00 -20.87 -13.94
N ALA A 270 -51.13 -21.50 -13.14
CA ALA A 270 -51.29 -22.89 -12.71
C ALA A 270 -52.55 -23.09 -11.84
N GLN A 271 -52.85 -22.16 -10.92
CA GLN A 271 -54.08 -22.20 -10.13
C GLN A 271 -55.33 -22.04 -11.01
N ILE A 272 -55.32 -21.11 -11.97
CA ILE A 272 -56.41 -20.90 -12.93
C ILE A 272 -56.63 -22.16 -13.80
N ALA A 273 -55.54 -22.81 -14.25
CA ALA A 273 -55.63 -24.05 -15.01
C ALA A 273 -56.24 -25.18 -14.18
N LYS A 274 -55.85 -25.32 -12.90
CA LYS A 274 -56.41 -26.29 -11.96
C LYS A 274 -57.91 -26.08 -11.73
N LEU A 275 -58.35 -24.84 -11.52
CA LEU A 275 -59.77 -24.51 -11.33
C LEU A 275 -60.60 -24.85 -12.57
N LYS A 276 -60.15 -24.46 -13.77
CA LYS A 276 -60.83 -24.78 -15.05
C LYS A 276 -60.96 -26.28 -15.30
N ASN A 277 -59.99 -27.08 -14.85
CA ASN A 277 -60.06 -28.54 -14.93
C ASN A 277 -61.01 -29.13 -13.88
N ALA A 278 -61.06 -28.58 -12.66
CA ALA A 278 -62.01 -28.99 -11.63
C ALA A 278 -63.48 -28.68 -12.05
N GLU A 279 -63.73 -27.49 -12.61
CA GLU A 279 -65.04 -27.12 -13.18
C GLU A 279 -65.49 -28.10 -14.26
N ALA A 280 -64.60 -28.52 -15.16
CA ALA A 280 -64.90 -29.52 -16.18
C ALA A 280 -65.23 -30.89 -15.56
N SER A 281 -64.40 -31.36 -14.62
CA SER A 281 -64.63 -32.64 -13.92
C SER A 281 -65.96 -32.69 -13.17
N ASN A 282 -66.41 -31.57 -12.59
CA ASN A 282 -67.69 -31.48 -11.88
C ASN A 282 -68.93 -31.69 -12.78
N LEU A 283 -68.78 -31.67 -14.10
CA LEU A 283 -69.87 -31.97 -15.04
C LEU A 283 -70.06 -33.47 -15.24
N ILE A 284 -69.05 -34.30 -14.97
CA ILE A 284 -69.11 -35.74 -15.17
C ILE A 284 -70.16 -36.35 -14.23
N GLY A 285 -71.05 -37.17 -14.78
CA GLY A 285 -72.16 -37.78 -14.04
C GLY A 285 -73.39 -36.88 -13.89
N THR A 286 -73.47 -35.76 -14.61
CA THR A 286 -74.61 -34.82 -14.53
C THR A 286 -75.48 -34.84 -15.79
N TYR A 287 -76.78 -34.54 -15.61
CA TYR A 287 -77.65 -34.13 -16.70
C TYR A 287 -77.49 -32.63 -16.96
N GLN A 288 -77.43 -32.27 -18.24
CA GLN A 288 -77.35 -30.91 -18.76
C GLN A 288 -78.41 -30.73 -19.86
N PHE A 289 -78.75 -29.49 -20.20
CA PHE A 289 -79.75 -29.18 -21.24
C PHE A 289 -79.16 -28.24 -22.28
N VAL A 290 -79.50 -28.43 -23.55
CA VAL A 290 -79.05 -27.56 -24.64
C VAL A 290 -79.70 -26.17 -24.50
N THR A 291 -78.89 -25.12 -24.35
CA THR A 291 -79.35 -23.73 -24.17
C THR A 291 -79.34 -22.93 -25.47
N SER A 292 -78.46 -23.26 -26.41
CA SER A 292 -78.40 -22.62 -27.73
C SER A 292 -79.51 -23.11 -28.67
N SER A 293 -79.85 -22.32 -29.69
CA SER A 293 -80.86 -22.69 -30.69
C SER A 293 -80.52 -23.99 -31.44
N ARG A 294 -79.23 -24.20 -31.70
CA ARG A 294 -78.64 -25.42 -32.26
C ARG A 294 -77.30 -25.68 -31.58
N ALA A 295 -76.97 -26.94 -31.33
CA ALA A 295 -75.69 -27.38 -30.79
C ALA A 295 -75.16 -28.55 -31.62
N ASN A 296 -73.92 -28.44 -32.11
CA ASN A 296 -73.31 -29.50 -32.91
C ASN A 296 -72.66 -30.54 -32.00
N VAL A 297 -72.99 -31.82 -32.21
CA VAL A 297 -72.32 -32.97 -31.60
C VAL A 297 -71.27 -33.48 -32.58
N ARG A 298 -70.05 -33.73 -32.11
CA ARG A 298 -68.87 -34.05 -32.92
C ARG A 298 -68.25 -35.40 -32.57
N SER A 299 -67.51 -36.01 -33.48
CA SER A 299 -66.81 -37.28 -33.26
C SER A 299 -65.73 -37.20 -32.18
N GLY A 300 -65.21 -36.02 -31.90
CA GLY A 300 -64.17 -35.78 -30.90
C GLY A 300 -64.23 -34.39 -30.27
N PRO A 301 -63.46 -34.16 -29.20
CA PRO A 301 -63.44 -32.90 -28.45
C PRO A 301 -62.66 -31.83 -29.23
N GLY A 302 -63.36 -31.03 -30.04
CA GLY A 302 -62.76 -29.90 -30.76
C GLY A 302 -63.48 -29.52 -32.05
N PHE A 303 -63.17 -28.36 -32.61
CA PHE A 303 -63.72 -27.87 -33.88
C PHE A 303 -63.17 -28.58 -35.11
N SER A 304 -62.01 -29.24 -34.98
CA SER A 304 -61.37 -30.04 -36.03
C SER A 304 -62.08 -31.38 -36.31
N TYR A 305 -62.85 -31.90 -35.36
CA TYR A 305 -63.59 -33.15 -35.52
C TYR A 305 -64.90 -32.96 -36.31
N GLY A 306 -65.29 -33.98 -37.07
CA GLY A 306 -66.53 -33.97 -37.85
C GLY A 306 -67.77 -33.73 -36.99
N VAL A 307 -68.81 -33.12 -37.56
CA VAL A 307 -70.13 -33.00 -36.92
C VAL A 307 -70.93 -34.25 -37.27
N GLU A 308 -71.29 -35.04 -36.26
CA GLU A 308 -72.08 -36.26 -36.42
C GLU A 308 -73.57 -35.93 -36.56
N PHE A 309 -74.07 -35.05 -35.67
CA PHE A 309 -75.45 -34.58 -35.68
C PHE A 309 -75.60 -33.24 -34.95
N SER A 310 -76.84 -32.78 -34.77
CA SER A 310 -77.15 -31.56 -34.00
C SER A 310 -78.30 -31.82 -33.03
N LEU A 311 -78.21 -31.19 -31.86
CA LEU A 311 -79.28 -31.07 -30.87
C LEU A 311 -79.81 -29.63 -30.86
N TYR A 312 -80.98 -29.44 -30.28
CA TYR A 312 -81.74 -28.18 -30.27
C TYR A 312 -82.09 -27.77 -28.84
N LYS A 313 -82.51 -26.50 -28.69
CA LYS A 313 -82.78 -25.90 -27.38
C LYS A 313 -83.80 -26.71 -26.58
N GLY A 314 -83.42 -27.12 -25.37
CA GLY A 314 -84.22 -27.93 -24.45
C GLY A 314 -83.88 -29.41 -24.44
N ASP A 315 -83.09 -29.92 -25.41
CA ASP A 315 -82.71 -31.33 -25.45
C ASP A 315 -81.84 -31.70 -24.22
N PRO A 316 -82.16 -32.77 -23.48
CA PRO A 316 -81.37 -33.25 -22.37
C PRO A 316 -80.17 -34.08 -22.84
N VAL A 317 -79.02 -33.92 -22.18
CA VAL A 317 -77.82 -34.76 -22.37
C VAL A 317 -77.25 -35.19 -21.03
N TYR A 318 -76.67 -36.38 -20.97
CA TYR A 318 -75.92 -36.86 -19.80
C TYR A 318 -74.42 -36.86 -20.10
N VAL A 319 -73.60 -36.36 -19.18
CA VAL A 319 -72.16 -36.17 -19.40
C VAL A 319 -71.35 -37.34 -18.81
N TYR A 320 -70.66 -38.09 -19.66
CA TYR A 320 -69.86 -39.25 -19.28
C TYR A 320 -68.37 -38.97 -19.09
N ASP A 321 -67.82 -38.00 -19.83
CA ASP A 321 -66.42 -37.57 -19.76
C ASP A 321 -66.35 -36.08 -20.14
N THR A 322 -65.28 -35.38 -19.75
CA THR A 322 -65.01 -34.01 -20.23
C THR A 322 -63.57 -33.83 -20.67
N ARG A 323 -63.37 -33.04 -21.73
CA ARG A 323 -62.04 -32.69 -22.24
C ARG A 323 -61.96 -31.21 -22.61
N ARG A 324 -60.80 -30.61 -22.34
CA ARG A 324 -60.50 -29.22 -22.71
C ARG A 324 -59.85 -29.21 -24.10
N ALA A 325 -60.48 -28.51 -25.05
CA ALA A 325 -59.96 -28.31 -26.40
C ALA A 325 -60.50 -27.00 -26.99
N ASP A 326 -59.71 -26.31 -27.82
CA ASP A 326 -60.08 -25.05 -28.48
C ASP A 326 -60.61 -23.96 -27.52
N GLY A 327 -60.01 -23.88 -26.33
CA GLY A 327 -60.40 -22.94 -25.28
C GLY A 327 -61.73 -23.27 -24.57
N ARG A 328 -62.39 -24.38 -24.89
CA ARG A 328 -63.70 -24.78 -24.32
C ARG A 328 -63.63 -26.14 -23.62
N THR A 329 -64.62 -26.39 -22.77
CA THR A 329 -64.90 -27.73 -22.24
C THR A 329 -65.83 -28.42 -23.22
N TRP A 330 -65.49 -29.64 -23.60
CA TRP A 330 -66.29 -30.55 -24.41
C TRP A 330 -66.77 -31.68 -23.51
N CYS A 331 -68.07 -31.95 -23.54
CA CYS A 331 -68.71 -33.01 -22.78
C CYS A 331 -68.97 -34.18 -23.72
N ASN A 332 -68.53 -35.38 -23.34
CA ASN A 332 -68.91 -36.62 -24.01
C ASN A 332 -70.32 -37.03 -23.55
N ILE A 333 -71.21 -37.29 -24.50
CA ILE A 333 -72.62 -37.65 -24.25
C ILE A 333 -72.95 -39.10 -24.65
N GLY A 334 -71.92 -39.95 -24.73
CA GLY A 334 -72.01 -41.37 -25.09
C GLY A 334 -71.87 -41.63 -26.59
N ASN A 335 -72.52 -40.82 -27.43
CA ASN A 335 -72.49 -40.91 -28.90
C ASN A 335 -71.79 -39.73 -29.60
N GLY A 336 -71.04 -38.92 -28.86
CA GLY A 336 -70.25 -37.82 -29.40
C GLY A 336 -69.90 -36.75 -28.35
N TRP A 337 -69.33 -35.65 -28.82
CA TRP A 337 -68.82 -34.54 -28.01
C TRP A 337 -69.56 -33.24 -28.32
N ILE A 338 -70.13 -32.62 -27.30
CA ILE A 338 -70.84 -31.33 -27.37
C ILE A 338 -70.07 -30.28 -26.56
N SER A 339 -70.05 -29.03 -27.01
CA SER A 339 -69.36 -27.95 -26.29
C SER A 339 -70.18 -27.52 -25.08
N TYR A 340 -69.61 -27.48 -23.87
CA TYR A 340 -70.31 -27.04 -22.66
C TYR A 340 -70.91 -25.62 -22.78
N ARG A 341 -70.34 -24.74 -23.63
CA ARG A 341 -70.93 -23.43 -23.95
C ARG A 341 -72.32 -23.46 -24.59
N THR A 342 -72.75 -24.59 -25.17
CA THR A 342 -74.11 -24.76 -25.66
C THR A 342 -75.04 -25.40 -24.63
N LEU A 343 -74.54 -25.64 -23.41
CA LEU A 343 -75.26 -26.23 -22.27
C LEU A 343 -75.37 -25.28 -21.06
N ASN A 344 -74.42 -24.35 -20.91
CA ASN A 344 -74.30 -23.47 -19.73
C ASN A 344 -74.90 -22.07 -19.89
N GLY A 345 -75.55 -21.77 -21.02
CA GLY A 345 -76.12 -20.44 -21.30
C GLY A 345 -75.14 -19.37 -21.79
N GLU A 346 -73.82 -19.62 -21.89
CA GLU A 346 -72.82 -18.67 -22.38
C GLU A 346 -72.78 -18.54 -23.92
N SER A 347 -73.96 -18.44 -24.55
CA SER A 347 -74.06 -18.02 -25.95
C SER A 347 -73.86 -16.52 -26.07
N LYS A 348 -72.74 -16.09 -26.67
CA LYS A 348 -72.64 -14.78 -27.33
C LYS A 348 -73.57 -14.71 -28.53
#